data_AF-A0A935M8C3-F1
#
_entry.id   AF-A0A935M8C3-F1
#
_cell.length_a   1.000
_cell.length_b   1.000
_cell.length_c   1.000
_cell.angle_alpha   90.00
_cell.angle_beta   90.00
_cell.angle_gamma   90.00
#
_symmetry.space_group_name_H-M   'P 1'
#
loop_
_entity.id
_entity.type
_entity.pdbx_description
1 polymer ?
#
loop_
_entity_poly.entity_id
_entity_poly.type
_entity_poly.pdbx_seq_one_letter_code
_entity_poly.pdbx_strand_id
1 'polypeptide(L)'
;MINHFLLIAGLSLVALIVSNEEITDKLNYFPVLVFFTINIMILNKDRISLYLFSNIIILYSLYQIFNTYRKDQVLSQIFNACFFLSAALYLNIANIFLFPFVFIALAILRPFNWREFVMVIMGFVCPIFIYECLSYLFSFNQWYIFENLAELFSYFKMPILNMDFLPFLIATALLFVFSIINIMADGLGNTVKKQKAKSCFFWYLILIVPLFFISGSGYVNIMLLYSIPLSFLIGDLLFSLRSGKLINILLLVFILSSLYYVVKKTALL
;
A
#
# COMPACT_ATOMS: atom_id res chain seq x y z
N MET A 1 6.17 6.63 20.68
CA MET A 1 6.55 5.20 20.83
C MET A 1 5.69 4.27 19.98
N ILE A 2 4.34 4.33 20.08
CA ILE A 2 3.41 3.45 19.35
C ILE A 2 3.62 3.47 17.82
N ASN A 3 3.77 4.65 17.20
CA ASN A 3 3.99 4.75 15.74
C ASN A 3 5.26 4.01 15.26
N HIS A 4 6.29 3.92 16.09
CA HIS A 4 7.53 3.22 15.74
C HIS A 4 7.30 1.71 15.76
N PHE A 5 6.53 1.22 16.74
CA PHE A 5 6.11 -0.18 16.78
C PHE A 5 5.27 -0.56 15.56
N LEU A 6 4.32 0.30 15.17
CA LEU A 6 3.53 0.12 13.95
C LEU A 6 4.43 0.07 12.70
N LEU A 7 5.41 0.97 12.59
CA LEU A 7 6.35 0.96 11.47
C LEU A 7 7.14 -0.35 11.41
N ILE A 8 7.67 -0.83 12.55
CA ILE A 8 8.41 -2.10 12.63
C ILE A 8 7.53 -3.28 12.22
N ALA A 9 6.27 -3.31 12.65
CA ALA A 9 5.31 -4.33 12.24
C ALA A 9 5.00 -4.28 10.73
N GLY A 10 4.93 -3.07 10.14
CA GLY A 10 4.81 -2.92 8.70
C GLY A 10 6.04 -3.45 7.94
N LEU A 11 7.24 -3.13 8.43
CA LEU A 11 8.50 -3.61 7.84
C LEU A 11 8.62 -5.13 7.87
N SER A 12 8.24 -5.77 8.97
CA SER A 12 8.29 -7.22 9.09
C SER A 12 7.30 -7.89 8.13
N LEU A 13 6.10 -7.33 7.93
CA LEU A 13 5.15 -7.82 6.94
C LEU A 13 5.67 -7.67 5.50
N VAL A 14 6.27 -6.53 5.15
CA VAL A 14 6.91 -6.36 3.83
C VAL A 14 8.01 -7.39 3.64
N ALA A 15 8.87 -7.62 4.64
CA ALA A 15 9.91 -8.65 4.58
C ALA A 15 9.33 -10.06 4.40
N LEU A 16 8.22 -10.38 5.09
CA LEU A 16 7.52 -11.66 4.94
C LEU A 16 6.94 -11.84 3.54
N ILE A 17 6.32 -10.81 2.97
CA ILE A 17 5.77 -10.85 1.60
C ILE A 17 6.92 -11.05 0.59
N VAL A 18 8.01 -10.28 0.73
CA VAL A 18 9.19 -10.42 -0.13
C VAL A 18 9.75 -11.85 -0.08
N SER A 19 9.91 -12.41 1.12
CA SER A 19 10.50 -13.73 1.32
C SER A 19 9.60 -14.88 0.82
N ASN A 20 8.29 -14.80 1.08
CA ASN A 20 7.34 -15.89 0.79
C ASN A 20 6.81 -15.86 -0.65
N GLU A 21 6.67 -14.67 -1.24
CA GLU A 21 5.94 -14.52 -2.50
C GLU A 21 6.82 -14.52 -3.75
N GLU A 22 8.14 -14.75 -3.60
CA GLU A 22 9.13 -14.75 -4.70
C GLU A 22 8.98 -13.53 -5.62
N ILE A 23 8.49 -12.42 -5.06
CA ILE A 23 8.26 -11.15 -5.78
C ILE A 23 9.60 -10.59 -6.24
N THR A 24 10.64 -10.85 -5.45
CA THR A 24 12.03 -10.54 -5.72
C THR A 24 12.88 -11.77 -5.37
N ASP A 25 14.15 -11.76 -5.77
CA ASP A 25 15.06 -12.86 -5.43
C ASP A 25 15.25 -12.95 -3.91
N LYS A 26 15.47 -14.17 -3.38
CA LYS A 26 15.42 -14.51 -1.93
C LYS A 26 16.34 -13.70 -1.00
N LEU A 27 17.22 -12.86 -1.54
CA LEU A 27 18.15 -11.99 -0.81
C LEU A 27 17.88 -10.49 -1.01
N ASN A 28 16.76 -10.11 -1.61
CA ASN A 28 16.45 -8.70 -1.89
C ASN A 28 15.71 -8.02 -0.72
N TYR A 29 16.43 -7.25 0.10
CA TYR A 29 15.85 -6.45 1.17
C TYR A 29 15.56 -4.98 0.79
N PHE A 30 15.79 -4.58 -0.47
CA PHE A 30 15.53 -3.20 -0.91
C PHE A 30 14.06 -2.77 -0.76
N PRO A 31 13.04 -3.61 -0.99
CA PRO A 31 11.66 -3.21 -0.74
C PRO A 31 11.42 -2.77 0.71
N VAL A 32 12.02 -3.45 1.68
CA VAL A 32 11.89 -3.09 3.11
C VAL A 32 12.50 -1.71 3.37
N LEU A 33 13.68 -1.43 2.79
CA LEU A 33 14.34 -0.13 2.91
C LEU A 33 13.50 0.98 2.27
N VAL A 34 13.00 0.78 1.05
CA VAL A 34 12.17 1.79 0.37
C VAL A 34 10.89 2.05 1.15
N PHE A 35 10.23 1.00 1.64
CA PHE A 35 9.04 1.13 2.49
C PHE A 35 9.36 1.95 3.75
N PHE A 36 10.47 1.65 4.44
CA PHE A 36 10.93 2.41 5.60
C PHE A 36 11.10 3.90 5.29
N THR A 37 11.84 4.23 4.23
CA THR A 37 12.16 5.61 3.85
C THR A 37 10.92 6.42 3.50
N ILE A 38 9.90 5.82 2.87
CA ILE A 38 8.64 6.51 2.59
C ILE A 38 7.83 6.72 3.89
N ASN A 39 7.75 5.69 4.75
CA ASN A 39 6.89 5.72 5.94
C ASN A 39 7.47 6.54 7.10
N ILE A 40 8.80 6.73 7.18
CA ILE A 40 9.45 7.50 8.25
C ILE A 40 8.99 8.97 8.28
N MET A 41 8.56 9.51 7.13
CA MET A 41 8.14 10.91 6.97
C MET A 41 6.90 11.28 7.79
N ILE A 42 6.16 10.29 8.27
CA ILE A 42 4.86 10.45 8.93
C ILE A 42 4.95 10.27 10.44
N LEU A 43 6.09 9.81 10.93
CA LEU A 43 6.33 9.65 12.36
C LEU A 43 6.23 11.02 13.04
N ASN A 44 5.06 11.30 13.59
CA ASN A 44 4.82 12.36 14.55
C ASN A 44 4.83 11.75 15.95
N LYS A 45 5.34 12.50 16.93
CA LYS A 45 5.45 12.02 18.32
C LYS A 45 4.10 12.02 19.05
N ASP A 46 3.17 12.89 18.64
CA ASP A 46 2.05 13.28 19.51
C ASP A 46 0.72 12.54 19.23
N ARG A 47 0.58 11.87 18.09
CA ARG A 47 -0.67 11.18 17.71
C ARG A 47 -0.39 9.84 17.05
N ILE A 48 -1.21 8.84 17.38
CA ILE A 48 -1.19 7.55 16.68
C ILE A 48 -1.61 7.80 15.23
N SER A 49 -0.78 7.38 14.27
CA SER A 49 -1.10 7.50 12.86
C SER A 49 -2.02 6.35 12.45
N LEU A 50 -3.31 6.63 12.34
CA LEU A 50 -4.31 5.68 11.82
C LEU A 50 -3.96 5.19 10.41
N TYR A 51 -3.29 6.02 9.62
CA TYR A 51 -2.81 5.65 8.28
C TYR A 51 -1.71 4.59 8.31
N LEU A 52 -0.74 4.69 9.24
CA LEU A 52 0.26 3.64 9.42
C LEU A 52 -0.37 2.32 9.87
N PHE A 53 -1.36 2.40 10.77
CA PHE A 53 -2.07 1.20 11.22
C PHE A 53 -2.88 0.55 10.09
N SER A 54 -3.58 1.38 9.31
CA SER A 54 -4.26 0.97 8.08
C SER A 54 -3.32 0.23 7.12
N ASN A 55 -2.11 0.75 6.87
CA ASN A 55 -1.13 0.10 6.00
C ASN A 55 -0.74 -1.31 6.46
N ILE A 56 -0.61 -1.56 7.75
CA ILE A 56 -0.30 -2.89 8.30
C ILE A 56 -1.43 -3.87 7.98
N ILE A 57 -2.67 -3.44 8.18
CA ILE A 57 -3.85 -4.26 7.90
C ILE A 57 -3.97 -4.56 6.40
N ILE A 58 -3.68 -3.57 5.53
CA ILE A 58 -3.62 -3.77 4.08
C ILE A 58 -2.50 -4.74 3.71
N LEU A 59 -1.29 -4.59 4.26
CA LEU A 59 -0.19 -5.51 4.01
C LEU A 59 -0.55 -6.94 4.42
N TYR A 60 -1.22 -7.12 5.55
CA TYR A 60 -1.72 -8.42 5.98
C TYR A 60 -2.79 -8.98 5.02
N SER A 61 -3.72 -8.14 4.55
CA SER A 61 -4.70 -8.51 3.53
C SER A 61 -4.03 -8.95 2.22
N LEU A 62 -3.04 -8.20 1.75
CA LEU A 62 -2.24 -8.55 0.57
C LEU A 62 -1.48 -9.86 0.75
N TYR A 63 -0.86 -10.07 1.91
CA TYR A 63 -0.21 -11.32 2.24
C TYR A 63 -1.18 -12.51 2.12
N GLN A 64 -2.39 -12.39 2.66
CA GLN A 64 -3.41 -13.44 2.53
C GLN A 64 -3.82 -13.67 1.07
N ILE A 65 -3.98 -12.61 0.27
CA ILE A 65 -4.33 -12.72 -1.16
C ILE A 65 -3.21 -13.41 -1.95
N PHE A 66 -1.96 -12.98 -1.81
CA PHE A 66 -0.85 -13.59 -2.54
C PHE A 66 -0.63 -15.05 -2.15
N ASN A 67 -0.83 -15.37 -0.87
CA ASN A 67 -0.72 -16.73 -0.34
C ASN A 67 -1.83 -17.67 -0.85
N THR A 68 -2.83 -17.17 -1.59
CA THR A 68 -3.80 -18.02 -2.31
C THR A 68 -3.22 -18.62 -3.59
N TYR A 69 -2.07 -18.14 -4.09
CA TYR A 69 -1.51 -18.63 -5.35
C TYR A 69 -1.28 -20.15 -5.34
N ARG A 70 -1.90 -20.86 -6.29
CA ARG A 70 -1.81 -22.32 -6.47
C ARG A 70 -2.24 -23.17 -5.25
N LYS A 71 -3.16 -22.68 -4.40
CA LYS A 71 -3.77 -23.48 -3.32
C LYS A 71 -5.20 -23.91 -3.64
N ASP A 72 -5.61 -25.12 -3.28
CA ASP A 72 -6.97 -25.59 -3.59
C ASP A 72 -8.03 -25.00 -2.63
N GLN A 73 -7.72 -24.93 -1.33
CA GLN A 73 -8.63 -24.43 -0.30
C GLN A 73 -8.27 -23.01 0.14
N VAL A 74 -8.89 -22.02 -0.51
CA VAL A 74 -8.56 -20.58 -0.28
C VAL A 74 -9.73 -19.73 0.19
N LEU A 75 -10.93 -20.29 0.31
CA LEU A 75 -12.13 -19.51 0.63
C LEU A 75 -12.00 -18.75 1.95
N SER A 76 -11.43 -19.38 2.98
CA SER A 76 -11.17 -18.73 4.28
C SER A 76 -10.10 -17.63 4.20
N GLN A 77 -9.06 -17.84 3.40
CA GLN A 77 -7.99 -16.86 3.19
C GLN A 77 -8.52 -15.62 2.44
N ILE A 78 -9.32 -15.82 1.39
CA ILE A 78 -9.97 -14.74 0.63
C ILE A 78 -10.93 -13.97 1.53
N PHE A 79 -11.77 -14.66 2.29
CA PHE A 79 -12.68 -14.03 3.24
C PHE A 79 -11.92 -13.16 4.25
N ASN A 80 -10.89 -13.71 4.90
CA ASN A 80 -10.07 -13.01 5.87
C ASN A 80 -9.39 -11.78 5.25
N ALA A 81 -8.82 -11.92 4.06
CA ALA A 81 -8.19 -10.80 3.36
C ALA A 81 -9.17 -9.63 3.16
N CYS A 82 -10.39 -9.92 2.69
CA CYS A 82 -11.41 -8.91 2.43
C CYS A 82 -12.01 -8.34 3.71
N PHE A 83 -12.13 -9.16 4.75
CA PHE A 83 -12.53 -8.73 6.10
C PHE A 83 -11.55 -7.71 6.65
N PHE A 84 -10.24 -8.00 6.60
CA PHE A 84 -9.21 -7.05 7.04
C PHE A 84 -9.18 -5.79 6.17
N LEU A 85 -9.34 -5.92 4.84
CA LEU A 85 -9.40 -4.77 3.95
C LEU A 85 -10.57 -3.84 4.27
N SER A 86 -11.74 -4.41 4.54
CA SER A 86 -12.93 -3.67 4.94
C SER A 86 -12.78 -3.05 6.32
N ALA A 87 -12.17 -3.75 7.29
CA ALA A 87 -11.82 -3.18 8.58
C ALA A 87 -10.86 -1.97 8.45
N ALA A 88 -9.96 -2.00 7.47
CA ALA A 88 -9.06 -0.87 7.20
C ALA A 88 -9.79 0.39 6.70
N LEU A 89 -11.00 0.28 6.12
CA LEU A 89 -11.81 1.44 5.70
C LEU A 89 -12.13 2.37 6.86
N TYR A 90 -12.39 1.81 8.04
CA TYR A 90 -12.72 2.58 9.23
C TYR A 90 -11.53 3.39 9.76
N LEU A 91 -10.31 2.96 9.46
CA LEU A 91 -9.09 3.69 9.81
C LEU A 91 -8.75 4.75 8.76
N ASN A 92 -8.99 4.44 7.49
CA ASN A 92 -8.81 5.34 6.38
C ASN A 92 -9.79 4.99 5.25
N ILE A 93 -10.78 5.86 5.03
CA ILE A 93 -11.82 5.64 4.03
C ILE A 93 -11.25 5.54 2.60
N ALA A 94 -10.07 6.13 2.35
CA ALA A 94 -9.37 6.06 1.07
C ALA A 94 -9.01 4.63 0.65
N ASN A 95 -9.03 3.66 1.56
CA ASN A 95 -8.79 2.25 1.26
C ASN A 95 -9.90 1.61 0.39
N ILE A 96 -11.04 2.29 0.20
CA ILE A 96 -12.13 1.82 -0.67
C ILE A 96 -11.66 1.53 -2.10
N PHE A 97 -10.66 2.28 -2.59
CA PHE A 97 -10.08 2.09 -3.90
C PHE A 97 -9.35 0.75 -4.06
N LEU A 98 -9.02 0.07 -2.96
CA LEU A 98 -8.42 -1.26 -2.97
C LEU A 98 -9.47 -2.39 -3.00
N PHE A 99 -10.77 -2.09 -2.86
CA PHE A 99 -11.78 -3.13 -2.97
C PHE A 99 -11.82 -3.77 -4.38
N PRO A 100 -11.86 -2.99 -5.49
CA PRO A 100 -11.72 -3.55 -6.84
C PRO A 100 -10.40 -4.31 -7.07
N PHE A 101 -9.34 -3.92 -6.37
CA PHE A 101 -8.03 -4.57 -6.49
C PHE A 101 -8.10 -6.06 -6.15
N VAL A 102 -8.89 -6.46 -5.15
CA VAL A 102 -8.96 -7.88 -4.76
C VAL A 102 -9.51 -8.76 -5.89
N PHE A 103 -10.53 -8.30 -6.61
CA PHE A 103 -11.06 -9.03 -7.76
C PHE A 103 -10.04 -9.16 -8.88
N ILE A 104 -9.33 -8.08 -9.19
CA ILE A 104 -8.28 -8.07 -10.21
C ILE A 104 -7.13 -8.99 -9.80
N ALA A 105 -6.70 -8.92 -8.54
CA ALA A 105 -5.64 -9.77 -8.01
C ALA A 105 -6.00 -11.26 -8.09
N LEU A 106 -7.23 -11.64 -7.73
CA LEU A 106 -7.69 -13.02 -7.89
C LEU A 106 -7.72 -13.46 -9.35
N ALA A 107 -8.23 -12.61 -10.26
CA ALA A 107 -8.27 -12.90 -11.68
C ALA A 107 -6.86 -13.08 -12.29
N ILE A 108 -5.85 -12.38 -11.77
CA ILE A 108 -4.44 -12.53 -12.19
C ILE A 108 -3.85 -13.81 -11.57
N LEU A 109 -4.04 -14.03 -10.28
CA LEU A 109 -3.38 -15.09 -9.53
C LEU A 109 -3.94 -16.48 -9.89
N ARG A 110 -5.24 -16.59 -10.13
CA ARG A 110 -5.99 -17.85 -10.19
C ARG A 110 -7.01 -17.86 -11.34
N PRO A 111 -7.41 -19.06 -11.83
CA PRO A 111 -8.53 -19.17 -12.76
C PRO A 111 -9.83 -18.71 -12.09
N PHE A 112 -10.74 -18.16 -12.89
CA PHE A 112 -12.00 -17.64 -12.39
C PHE A 112 -12.83 -18.73 -11.69
N ASN A 113 -13.28 -18.42 -10.47
CA ASN A 113 -14.17 -19.27 -9.69
C ASN A 113 -15.20 -18.40 -8.99
N TRP A 114 -16.47 -18.55 -9.36
CA TRP A 114 -17.54 -17.70 -8.85
C TRP A 114 -17.66 -17.75 -7.31
N ARG A 115 -17.35 -18.89 -6.68
CA ARG A 115 -17.37 -19.04 -5.21
C ARG A 115 -16.34 -18.13 -4.56
N GLU A 116 -15.14 -18.01 -5.15
CA GLU A 116 -14.08 -17.14 -4.64
C GLU A 116 -14.51 -15.67 -4.74
N PHE A 117 -15.19 -15.26 -5.81
CA PHE A 117 -15.70 -13.90 -5.99
C PHE A 117 -16.82 -13.57 -4.99
N VAL A 118 -17.70 -14.52 -4.69
CA VAL A 118 -18.72 -14.35 -3.63
C VAL A 118 -18.05 -14.19 -2.27
N MET A 119 -16.98 -14.94 -1.97
CA MET A 119 -16.25 -14.79 -0.71
C MET A 119 -15.59 -13.43 -0.57
N VAL A 120 -15.17 -12.78 -1.67
CA VAL A 120 -14.66 -11.40 -1.63
C VAL A 120 -15.75 -10.44 -1.13
N ILE A 121 -16.94 -10.52 -1.71
CA ILE A 121 -18.08 -9.68 -1.33
C ILE A 121 -18.47 -9.96 0.13
N MET A 122 -18.61 -11.23 0.51
CA MET A 122 -19.00 -11.63 1.87
C MET A 122 -17.97 -11.16 2.91
N GLY A 123 -16.67 -11.33 2.64
CA GLY A 123 -15.61 -10.88 3.54
C GLY A 123 -15.59 -9.36 3.68
N PHE A 124 -15.83 -8.63 2.58
CA PHE A 124 -15.82 -7.17 2.60
C PHE A 124 -17.07 -6.58 3.28
N VAL A 125 -18.25 -7.15 3.02
CA VAL A 125 -19.52 -6.66 3.61
C VAL A 125 -19.61 -7.01 5.10
N CYS A 126 -18.98 -8.09 5.56
CA CYS A 126 -19.12 -8.56 6.94
C CYS A 126 -18.73 -7.51 8.02
N PRO A 127 -17.55 -6.85 7.98
CA PRO A 127 -17.24 -5.76 8.92
C PRO A 127 -18.18 -4.55 8.80
N ILE A 128 -18.66 -4.25 7.59
CA ILE A 128 -19.61 -3.17 7.33
C ILE A 128 -20.92 -3.47 8.06
N PHE A 129 -21.45 -4.67 7.85
CA PHE A 129 -22.68 -5.12 8.47
C PHE A 129 -22.57 -5.16 10.00
N ILE A 130 -21.47 -5.71 10.55
CA ILE A 130 -21.26 -5.76 12.01
C ILE A 130 -21.24 -4.36 12.60
N TYR A 131 -20.51 -3.42 11.99
CA TYR A 131 -20.46 -2.04 12.47
C TYR A 131 -21.84 -1.38 12.42
N GLU A 132 -22.58 -1.50 11.33
CA GLU A 132 -23.90 -0.87 11.19
C GLU A 132 -24.95 -1.48 12.14
N CYS A 133 -24.86 -2.78 12.43
CA CYS A 133 -25.70 -3.38 13.48
C CYS A 133 -25.39 -2.82 14.87
N LEU A 134 -24.11 -2.60 15.19
CA LEU A 134 -23.71 -2.01 16.47
C LEU A 134 -24.08 -0.51 16.52
N SER A 135 -23.85 0.23 15.43
CA SER A 135 -24.19 1.66 15.28
C SER A 135 -25.69 1.87 15.50
N TYR A 136 -26.53 0.99 14.95
CA TYR A 136 -27.96 0.98 15.13
C TYR A 136 -28.36 0.68 16.58
N LEU A 137 -27.82 -0.39 17.17
CA LEU A 137 -28.19 -0.84 18.53
C LEU A 137 -27.81 0.19 19.61
N PHE A 138 -26.67 0.85 19.46
CA PHE A 138 -26.17 1.84 20.42
C PHE A 138 -26.46 3.29 20.01
N SER A 139 -27.18 3.50 18.89
CA SER A 139 -27.57 4.82 18.38
C SER A 139 -26.40 5.81 18.19
N PHE A 140 -25.26 5.32 17.70
CA PHE A 140 -24.11 6.17 17.36
C PHE A 140 -23.75 6.00 15.88
N ASN A 141 -23.39 7.09 15.20
CA ASN A 141 -22.65 7.10 13.94
C ASN A 141 -23.16 6.11 12.87
N GLN A 142 -24.48 6.08 12.67
CA GLN A 142 -25.12 5.28 11.62
C GLN A 142 -24.69 5.81 10.25
N TRP A 143 -24.54 4.93 9.25
CA TRP A 143 -24.16 5.31 7.88
C TRP A 143 -22.75 5.92 7.75
N TYR A 144 -21.89 5.71 8.74
CA TYR A 144 -20.54 6.29 8.79
C TYR A 144 -19.77 6.11 7.48
N ILE A 145 -19.77 4.91 6.90
CA ILE A 145 -19.03 4.66 5.65
C ILE A 145 -19.60 5.50 4.50
N PHE A 146 -20.92 5.60 4.37
CA PHE A 146 -21.55 6.32 3.27
C PHE A 146 -21.32 7.82 3.37
N GLU A 147 -21.40 8.38 4.59
CA GLU A 147 -21.11 9.78 4.85
C GLU A 147 -19.64 10.11 4.56
N ASN A 148 -18.70 9.31 5.06
CA ASN A 148 -17.27 9.53 4.80
C ASN A 148 -16.90 9.30 3.33
N LEU A 149 -17.58 8.39 2.62
CA LEU A 149 -17.38 8.24 1.18
C LEU A 149 -17.88 9.46 0.42
N ALA A 150 -19.07 9.98 0.75
CA ALA A 150 -19.58 11.21 0.14
C ALA A 150 -18.63 12.39 0.39
N GLU A 151 -18.11 12.52 1.61
CA GLU A 151 -17.11 13.51 1.98
C GLU A 151 -15.81 13.32 1.19
N LEU A 152 -15.29 12.10 1.10
CA LEU A 152 -14.09 11.76 0.32
C LEU A 152 -14.23 12.24 -1.14
N PHE A 153 -15.38 11.97 -1.78
CA PHE A 153 -15.62 12.38 -3.16
C PHE A 153 -15.85 13.89 -3.32
N SER A 154 -16.35 14.57 -2.28
CA SER A 154 -16.51 16.03 -2.27
C SER A 154 -15.17 16.79 -2.25
N TYR A 155 -14.11 16.16 -1.78
CA TYR A 155 -12.76 16.72 -1.69
C TYR A 155 -11.88 16.47 -2.92
N PHE A 156 -12.45 16.04 -4.05
CA PHE A 156 -11.69 15.96 -5.30
C PHE A 156 -11.32 17.36 -5.79
N LYS A 157 -10.04 17.73 -5.64
CA LYS A 157 -9.48 19.01 -6.05
C LYS A 157 -8.01 18.84 -6.46
N MET A 158 -7.49 19.81 -7.21
CA MET A 158 -6.06 19.87 -7.53
C MET A 158 -5.24 19.83 -6.21
N PRO A 159 -4.27 18.92 -6.06
CA PRO A 159 -3.49 18.82 -4.84
C PRO A 159 -2.61 20.05 -4.66
N ILE A 160 -2.64 20.63 -3.45
CA ILE A 160 -1.75 21.72 -3.06
C ILE A 160 -0.47 21.08 -2.53
N LEU A 161 0.60 21.13 -3.33
CA LEU A 161 1.89 20.55 -2.96
C LEU A 161 2.68 21.52 -2.07
N ASN A 162 3.16 21.04 -0.94
CA ASN A 162 4.13 21.78 -0.14
C ASN A 162 5.49 21.80 -0.86
N MET A 163 6.09 22.98 -0.99
CA MET A 163 7.40 23.16 -1.60
C MET A 163 8.49 22.33 -0.91
N ASP A 164 8.39 22.14 0.42
CA ASP A 164 9.36 21.31 1.17
C ASP A 164 9.24 19.81 0.83
N PHE A 165 8.07 19.34 0.39
CA PHE A 165 7.81 17.94 0.06
C PHE A 165 8.19 17.59 -1.38
N LEU A 166 8.29 18.61 -2.25
CA LEU A 166 8.52 18.49 -3.68
C LEU A 166 9.82 17.74 -4.03
N PRO A 167 10.98 17.96 -3.36
CA PRO A 167 12.21 17.21 -3.65
C PRO A 167 12.04 15.70 -3.47
N PHE A 168 11.34 15.27 -2.41
CA PHE A 168 11.07 13.86 -2.17
C PHE A 168 10.11 13.28 -3.20
N LEU A 169 9.05 14.02 -3.55
CA LEU A 169 8.10 13.59 -4.58
C LEU A 169 8.81 13.40 -5.93
N ILE A 170 9.68 14.33 -6.34
CA ILE A 170 10.48 14.20 -7.57
C ILE A 170 11.38 12.97 -7.49
N ALA A 171 12.09 12.75 -6.37
CA ALA A 171 12.97 11.60 -6.20
C ALA A 171 12.20 10.26 -6.30
N THR A 172 11.05 10.15 -5.63
CA THR A 172 10.18 8.96 -5.74
C THR A 172 9.67 8.74 -7.16
N ALA A 173 9.23 9.81 -7.83
CA ALA A 173 8.71 9.75 -9.20
C ALA A 173 9.79 9.31 -10.19
N LEU A 174 11.01 9.85 -10.08
CA LEU A 174 12.14 9.44 -10.91
C LEU A 174 12.50 7.96 -10.72
N LEU A 175 12.57 7.49 -9.48
CA LEU A 175 12.81 6.07 -9.18
C LEU A 175 11.70 5.17 -9.73
N PHE A 176 10.45 5.62 -9.62
CA PHE A 176 9.31 4.89 -10.17
C PHE A 176 9.35 4.82 -11.71
N VAL A 177 9.66 5.93 -12.39
CA VAL A 177 9.83 5.97 -13.85
C VAL A 177 10.96 5.04 -14.28
N PHE A 178 12.12 5.08 -13.60
CA PHE A 178 13.19 4.12 -13.88
C PHE A 178 12.76 2.68 -13.62
N SER A 179 11.93 2.43 -12.60
CA SER A 179 11.43 1.09 -12.30
C SER A 179 10.57 0.57 -13.44
N ILE A 180 9.68 1.41 -13.99
CA ILE A 180 8.90 1.07 -15.18
C ILE A 180 9.82 0.77 -16.37
N ILE A 181 10.80 1.63 -16.65
CA ILE A 181 11.73 1.43 -17.78
C ILE A 181 12.48 0.10 -17.63
N ASN A 182 12.96 -0.22 -16.42
CA ASN A 182 13.65 -1.47 -16.17
C ASN A 182 12.73 -2.69 -16.35
N ILE A 183 11.48 -2.60 -15.89
CA ILE A 183 10.49 -3.67 -16.08
C ILE A 183 10.12 -3.84 -17.56
N MET A 184 10.11 -2.77 -18.35
CA MET A 184 9.89 -2.86 -19.79
C MET A 184 11.09 -3.49 -20.53
N ALA A 185 12.31 -3.24 -20.06
CA ALA A 185 13.54 -3.79 -20.65
C ALA A 185 13.76 -5.27 -20.28
N ASP A 186 13.63 -5.62 -19.00
CA ASP A 186 13.89 -6.97 -18.48
C ASP A 186 12.65 -7.87 -18.46
N GLY A 187 11.46 -7.28 -18.63
CA GLY A 187 10.17 -7.96 -18.47
C GLY A 187 9.68 -8.05 -17.02
N LEU A 188 8.49 -8.65 -16.85
CA LEU A 188 7.83 -8.78 -15.54
C LEU A 188 8.47 -9.83 -14.61
N GLY A 189 9.56 -10.50 -15.04
CA GLY A 189 10.32 -11.46 -14.26
C GLY A 189 10.38 -12.86 -14.90
N ASN A 190 11.25 -13.71 -14.35
CA ASN A 190 11.58 -15.00 -14.93
C ASN A 190 10.64 -16.14 -14.51
N THR A 191 9.86 -15.94 -13.44
CA THR A 191 8.89 -16.93 -12.94
C THR A 191 7.46 -16.40 -13.09
N VAL A 192 6.51 -17.29 -13.37
CA VAL A 192 5.08 -16.93 -13.48
C VAL A 192 4.56 -16.31 -12.18
N LYS A 193 5.05 -16.76 -11.02
CA LYS A 193 4.68 -16.21 -9.72
C LYS A 193 5.12 -14.74 -9.59
N LYS A 194 6.39 -14.45 -9.91
CA LYS A 194 6.95 -13.08 -9.90
C LYS A 194 6.19 -12.14 -10.86
N GLN A 195 5.90 -12.61 -12.08
CA GLN A 195 5.15 -11.81 -13.07
C GLN A 195 3.75 -11.44 -12.58
N LYS A 196 3.00 -12.42 -12.05
CA LYS A 196 1.66 -12.19 -11.51
C LYS A 196 1.68 -11.25 -10.30
N ALA A 197 2.65 -11.40 -9.40
CA ALA A 197 2.80 -10.53 -8.24
C ALA A 197 3.09 -9.07 -8.66
N LYS A 198 4.03 -8.85 -9.59
CA LYS A 198 4.31 -7.51 -10.13
C LYS A 198 3.09 -6.91 -10.82
N SER A 199 2.37 -7.70 -11.62
CA SER A 199 1.13 -7.26 -12.27
C SER A 199 0.09 -6.81 -11.24
N CYS A 200 -0.06 -7.52 -10.12
CA CYS A 200 -0.92 -7.08 -9.02
C CYS A 200 -0.48 -5.71 -8.48
N PHE A 201 0.81 -5.48 -8.20
CA PHE A 201 1.26 -4.17 -7.70
C PHE A 201 1.06 -3.02 -8.70
N PHE A 202 1.14 -3.29 -10.01
CA PHE A 202 0.76 -2.29 -11.02
C PHE A 202 -0.72 -1.94 -10.97
N TRP A 203 -1.59 -2.94 -10.87
CA TRP A 203 -3.04 -2.72 -10.72
C TRP A 203 -3.39 -2.01 -9.42
N TYR A 204 -2.69 -2.36 -8.33
CA TYR A 204 -2.79 -1.63 -7.06
C TYR A 204 -2.49 -0.14 -7.30
N LEU A 205 -1.36 0.19 -7.92
CA LEU A 205 -0.99 1.59 -8.20
C LEU A 205 -2.04 2.31 -9.03
N ILE A 206 -2.49 1.72 -10.13
CA ILE A 206 -3.51 2.30 -11.01
C ILE A 206 -4.77 2.66 -10.22
N LEU A 207 -5.23 1.75 -9.35
CA LEU A 207 -6.45 1.97 -8.57
C LEU A 207 -6.31 3.05 -7.51
N ILE A 208 -5.10 3.27 -6.97
CA ILE A 208 -4.89 4.34 -5.98
C ILE A 208 -4.53 5.69 -6.61
N VAL A 209 -4.23 5.79 -7.92
CA VAL A 209 -3.97 7.07 -8.62
C VAL A 209 -4.98 8.18 -8.28
N PRO A 210 -6.30 7.94 -8.27
CA PRO A 210 -7.29 8.96 -7.95
C PRO A 210 -7.09 9.62 -6.58
N LEU A 211 -6.49 8.91 -5.62
CA LEU A 211 -6.26 9.42 -4.26
C LEU A 211 -5.33 10.63 -4.24
N PHE A 212 -4.43 10.76 -5.23
CA PHE A 212 -3.57 11.93 -5.35
C PHE A 212 -4.37 13.25 -5.51
N PHE A 213 -5.60 13.17 -6.04
CA PHE A 213 -6.47 14.32 -6.28
C PHE A 213 -7.45 14.60 -5.14
N ILE A 214 -7.29 13.96 -3.98
CA ILE A 214 -8.19 14.15 -2.84
C ILE A 214 -7.51 15.11 -1.85
N SER A 215 -7.97 16.36 -1.82
CA SER A 215 -7.30 17.45 -1.10
C SER A 215 -7.52 17.48 0.42
N GLY A 216 -8.37 16.59 0.95
CA GLY A 216 -8.80 16.61 2.36
C GLY A 216 -7.80 15.97 3.35
N SER A 217 -6.90 15.12 2.86
CA SER A 217 -5.89 14.47 3.71
C SER A 217 -4.50 14.99 3.33
N GLY A 218 -3.66 15.30 4.32
CA GLY A 218 -2.30 15.78 4.06
C GLY A 218 -1.57 14.83 3.10
N TYR A 219 -0.93 15.37 2.07
CA TYR A 219 -0.25 14.64 0.98
C TYR A 219 0.66 13.49 1.46
N VAL A 220 1.27 13.65 2.65
CA VAL A 220 2.10 12.61 3.27
C VAL A 220 1.27 11.37 3.62
N ASN A 221 0.04 11.54 4.09
CA ASN A 221 -0.86 10.44 4.44
C ASN A 221 -1.33 9.66 3.21
N ILE A 222 -1.56 10.35 2.08
CA ILE A 222 -1.91 9.70 0.81
C ILE A 222 -0.74 8.85 0.31
N MET A 223 0.49 9.38 0.41
CA MET A 223 1.72 8.68 0.02
C MET A 223 1.96 7.37 0.77
N LEU A 224 1.33 7.16 1.94
CA LEU A 224 1.37 5.87 2.63
C LEU A 224 0.75 4.74 1.83
N LEU A 225 -0.35 4.99 1.13
CA LEU A 225 -0.99 3.96 0.32
C LEU A 225 -0.14 3.61 -0.89
N TYR A 226 0.57 4.59 -1.46
CA TYR A 226 1.55 4.37 -2.52
C TYR A 226 2.81 3.65 -2.01
N SER A 227 3.16 3.80 -0.73
CA SER A 227 4.39 3.22 -0.18
C SER A 227 4.47 1.70 -0.36
N ILE A 228 3.32 1.01 -0.29
CA ILE A 228 3.27 -0.44 -0.45
C ILE A 228 3.71 -0.84 -1.86
N PRO A 229 2.99 -0.54 -2.95
CA PRO A 229 3.41 -0.98 -4.28
C PRO A 229 4.72 -0.32 -4.75
N LEU A 230 4.98 0.94 -4.39
CA LEU A 230 6.24 1.59 -4.75
C LEU A 230 7.44 0.88 -4.12
N SER A 231 7.31 0.40 -2.88
CA SER A 231 8.41 -0.31 -2.22
C SER A 231 8.83 -1.57 -2.98
N PHE A 232 7.88 -2.37 -3.47
CA PHE A 232 8.17 -3.57 -4.24
C PHE A 232 8.76 -3.25 -5.62
N LEU A 233 8.19 -2.27 -6.34
CA LEU A 233 8.64 -1.94 -7.70
C LEU A 233 10.02 -1.25 -7.70
N ILE A 234 10.22 -0.27 -6.83
CA ILE A 234 11.52 0.41 -6.69
C ILE A 234 12.55 -0.55 -6.10
N GLY A 235 12.16 -1.39 -5.14
CA GLY A 235 13.04 -2.39 -4.56
C GLY A 235 13.51 -3.47 -5.54
N ASP A 236 12.67 -3.86 -6.51
CA ASP A 236 13.09 -4.76 -7.59
C ASP A 236 14.05 -4.07 -8.57
N LEU A 237 13.82 -2.78 -8.90
CA LEU A 237 14.78 -2.00 -9.69
C LEU A 237 16.16 -1.93 -9.02
N LEU A 238 16.21 -1.54 -7.75
CA LEU A 238 17.49 -1.41 -7.05
C LEU A 238 18.28 -2.72 -7.01
N PHE A 239 17.58 -3.85 -7.02
CA PHE A 239 18.19 -5.16 -7.06
C PHE A 239 18.64 -5.59 -8.46
N SER A 240 17.91 -5.22 -9.52
CA SER A 240 18.25 -5.60 -10.89
C SER A 240 19.46 -4.82 -11.45
N LEU A 241 19.75 -3.64 -10.89
CA LEU A 241 20.88 -2.82 -11.30
C LEU A 241 22.22 -3.54 -11.04
N ARG A 242 23.04 -3.66 -12.09
CA ARG A 242 24.35 -4.33 -12.00
C ARG A 242 25.43 -3.48 -11.33
N SER A 243 25.32 -2.15 -11.41
CA SER A 243 26.37 -1.25 -10.94
C SER A 243 26.08 -0.72 -9.53
N GLY A 244 26.82 -1.24 -8.54
CA GLY A 244 26.70 -0.81 -7.14
C GLY A 244 26.84 0.71 -6.94
N LYS A 245 27.63 1.39 -7.79
CA LYS A 245 27.76 2.85 -7.77
C LYS A 245 26.44 3.57 -8.08
N LEU A 246 25.69 3.14 -9.10
CA LEU A 246 24.41 3.77 -9.44
C LEU A 246 23.37 3.55 -8.36
N ILE A 247 23.30 2.32 -7.81
CA ILE A 247 22.42 2.00 -6.69
C ILE A 247 22.67 2.94 -5.52
N ASN A 248 23.94 3.10 -5.11
CA ASN A 248 24.30 3.95 -3.99
C ASN A 248 23.94 5.42 -4.23
N ILE A 249 24.16 5.94 -5.45
CA ILE A 249 23.79 7.32 -5.80
C ILE A 249 22.27 7.51 -5.74
N LEU A 250 21.50 6.60 -6.34
CA LEU A 250 20.03 6.66 -6.35
C LEU A 250 19.46 6.59 -4.93
N LEU A 251 19.95 5.65 -4.11
CA LEU A 251 19.56 5.52 -2.71
C LEU A 251 19.95 6.75 -1.88
N LEU A 252 21.15 7.30 -2.09
CA LEU A 252 21.61 8.48 -1.36
C LEU A 252 20.73 9.69 -1.67
N VAL A 253 20.43 9.95 -2.94
CA VAL A 253 19.50 11.03 -3.34
C VAL A 253 18.13 10.83 -2.71
N PHE A 254 17.62 9.60 -2.73
CA PHE A 254 16.32 9.27 -2.15
C PHE A 254 16.30 9.49 -0.63
N ILE A 255 17.27 8.97 0.10
CA ILE A 255 17.37 9.12 1.55
C ILE A 255 17.57 10.59 1.94
N LEU A 256 18.46 11.33 1.26
CA LEU A 256 18.68 12.74 1.54
C LEU A 256 17.42 13.58 1.32
N SER A 257 16.66 13.30 0.26
CA SER A 257 15.38 13.99 0.02
C SER A 257 14.35 13.72 1.14
N SER A 258 14.32 12.50 1.67
CA SER A 258 13.43 12.15 2.79
C SER A 258 13.86 12.82 4.10
N LEU A 259 15.17 12.84 4.39
CA LEU A 259 15.73 13.48 5.57
C LEU A 259 15.54 14.99 5.55
N TYR A 260 15.72 15.63 4.39
CA TYR A 260 15.48 17.05 4.20
C TYR A 260 14.06 17.43 4.65
N TYR A 261 13.05 16.69 4.19
CA TYR A 261 11.66 16.91 4.56
C TYR A 261 11.42 16.65 6.06
N VAL A 262 11.97 15.56 6.61
CA VAL A 262 11.80 15.22 8.03
C VAL A 262 12.38 16.33 8.92
N VAL A 263 13.59 16.82 8.63
CA VAL A 263 14.23 17.89 9.40
C VAL A 263 13.41 19.18 9.33
N LYS A 264 12.97 19.58 8.13
CA LYS A 264 12.11 20.76 7.95
C LYS A 264 10.80 20.65 8.71
N LYS A 265 10.16 19.49 8.65
CA LYS A 265 8.92 19.20 9.38
C LYS A 265 9.13 19.29 10.90
N THR A 266 10.25 18.78 11.43
CA THR A 266 10.56 18.87 12.86
C THR A 266 10.96 20.27 13.33
N ALA A 267 11.47 21.13 12.43
CA ALA A 267 11.83 22.50 12.77
C ALA A 267 10.61 23.46 12.82
N LEU A 268 9.47 23.03 12.28
CA LEU A 268 8.20 23.78 12.27
C LEU A 268 7.25 23.37 13.41
N LEU A 269 7.59 22.34 14.19
CA LEU A 269 6.86 21.87 15.39
C LEU A 269 7.53 22.40 16.65
#